data_AF-A0A6J7RY58-F1
#
_entry.id   AF-A0A6J7RY58-F1
#
_cell.length_a   1.000
_cell.length_b   1.000
_cell.length_c   1.000
_cell.angle_alpha   90.00
_cell.angle_beta   90.00
_cell.angle_gamma   90.00
#
_symmetry.space_group_name_H-M   'P 1'
#
loop_
_entity.id
_entity.type
_entity.pdbx_description
1 polymer ?
#
loop_
_entity_poly.entity_id
_entity_poly.type
_entity_poly.pdbx_seq_one_letter_code
_entity_poly.pdbx_strand_id
1 'polypeptide(L)' 'MTDLDTSAIDELVERLDRAAQQLRGGDLTTDAAASLVEDCAALAGQASAELDRLSRETPAEPPPGQDTLL' A
#
# COMPACT_ATOMS: atom_id res chain seq x y z
N MET A 1 -12.68 -4.35 12.92
CA MET A 1 -12.77 -3.99 11.49
C MET A 1 -11.41 -3.96 10.83
N THR A 2 -10.31 -3.92 11.60
CA THR A 2 -8.93 -3.77 11.13
C THR A 2 -8.39 -4.92 10.25
N ASP A 3 -8.76 -6.18 10.50
CA ASP A 3 -8.26 -7.33 9.72
C ASP A 3 -8.65 -7.30 8.23
N LEU A 4 -9.84 -6.79 7.92
CA LEU A 4 -10.33 -6.74 6.53
C LEU A 4 -9.59 -5.68 5.72
N ASP A 5 -9.22 -4.58 6.38
CA ASP A 5 -8.53 -3.45 5.76
C ASP A 5 -7.04 -3.75 5.53
N THR A 6 -6.39 -4.46 6.47
CA THR A 6 -5.02 -4.94 6.27
C THR A 6 -4.94 -5.98 5.15
N SER A 7 -5.97 -6.83 4.99
CA SER A 7 -6.06 -7.77 3.86
C SER A 7 -6.04 -7.08 2.50
N ALA A 8 -6.69 -5.90 2.37
CA ALA A 8 -6.68 -5.14 1.12
C ALA A 8 -5.27 -4.60 0.78
N ILE A 9 -4.52 -4.15 1.80
CA ILE A 9 -3.13 -3.74 1.62
C ILE A 9 -2.25 -4.92 1.24
N ASP A 10 -2.41 -6.08 1.88
CA ASP A 10 -1.65 -7.29 1.56
C ASP A 10 -1.86 -7.72 0.10
N GLU A 11 -3.11 -7.68 -0.40
CA GLU A 11 -3.41 -7.96 -1.80
C GLU A 11 -2.73 -6.97 -2.77
N LEU A 12 -2.69 -5.68 -2.42
CA LEU A 12 -2.00 -4.66 -3.22
C LEU A 12 -0.48 -4.89 -3.24
N VAL A 13 0.10 -5.26 -2.11
CA VAL A 13 1.54 -5.59 -1.99
C VAL A 13 1.88 -6.84 -2.79
N GLU A 14 1.07 -7.90 -2.72
CA GLU A 14 1.29 -9.11 -3.52
C GLU A 14 1.29 -8.82 -5.02
N ARG A 15 0.33 -7.99 -5.47
CA ARG A 15 0.25 -7.59 -6.89
C ARG A 15 1.46 -6.77 -7.31
N LEU A 16 1.90 -5.84 -6.46
CA LEU A 16 3.09 -5.03 -6.72
C LEU A 16 4.35 -5.91 -6.81
N ASP A 17 4.52 -6.87 -5.90
CA ASP A 17 5.68 -7.74 -5.91
C ASP A 17 5.72 -8.64 -7.15
N ARG A 18 4.57 -9.17 -7.60
CA ARG A 18 4.48 -9.91 -8.86
C ARG A 18 4.84 -9.07 -10.08
N ALA A 19 4.42 -7.80 -10.13
CA ALA A 19 4.79 -6.89 -11.21
C ALA A 19 6.30 -6.56 -11.17
N ALA A 20 6.85 -6.29 -9.98
CA ALA A 20 8.27 -6.03 -9.79
C ALA A 20 9.15 -7.26 -10.11
N GLN A 21 8.67 -8.48 -9.84
CA GLN A 21 9.35 -9.71 -10.22
C GLN A 21 9.41 -9.86 -11.74
N GLN A 22 8.32 -9.58 -12.47
CA GLN A 22 8.31 -9.59 -13.93
C GLN A 22 9.30 -8.57 -14.52
N LEU A 23 9.35 -7.36 -13.97
CA LEU A 23 10.30 -6.34 -14.40
C LEU A 23 11.76 -6.77 -14.19
N ARG A 24 12.05 -7.38 -13.03
CA ARG A 24 13.37 -7.95 -12.71
C ARG A 24 13.74 -9.15 -13.58
N GLY A 25 12.74 -9.86 -14.11
CA GLY A 25 12.94 -10.98 -15.03
C GLY A 25 13.59 -10.58 -16.35
N GLY A 26 13.39 -9.34 -16.80
CA GLY A 26 14.10 -8.78 -17.96
C GLY A 26 13.62 -9.27 -19.34
N ASP A 27 12.71 -10.24 -19.40
CA ASP A 27 12.11 -10.77 -20.63
C ASP A 27 10.96 -9.87 -21.16
N LEU A 28 11.18 -8.55 -21.16
CA LEU A 28 10.21 -7.55 -21.56
C LEU A 28 10.80 -6.60 -22.61
N THR A 29 9.97 -6.17 -23.55
CA THR A 29 10.33 -5.04 -24.42
C THR A 29 10.33 -3.74 -23.61
N THR A 30 10.99 -2.70 -24.10
CA THR A 30 11.02 -1.39 -23.43
C THR A 30 9.62 -0.82 -23.18
N ASP A 31 8.72 -0.97 -24.16
CA ASP A 31 7.33 -0.50 -24.06
C ASP A 31 6.54 -1.29 -23.01
N ALA A 32 6.67 -2.61 -23.01
CA ALA A 32 6.04 -3.46 -22.00
C ALA A 32 6.59 -3.18 -20.60
N ALA A 33 7.90 -2.93 -20.47
CA ALA A 33 8.52 -2.54 -19.21
C ALA A 33 8.02 -1.17 -18.72
N ALA A 34 7.85 -0.19 -19.62
CA ALA A 34 7.29 1.11 -19.27
C ALA A 34 5.85 1.00 -18.75
N SER A 35 4.99 0.28 -19.48
CA SER A 35 3.61 0.00 -19.03
C SER A 35 3.59 -0.69 -17.67
N LEU A 36 4.46 -1.67 -17.44
CA LEU A 36 4.53 -2.40 -16.17
C LEU A 36 5.01 -1.51 -15.00
N VAL A 37 5.91 -0.56 -15.26
CA VAL A 37 6.34 0.44 -14.26
C VAL A 37 5.20 1.39 -13.91
N GLU A 38 4.40 1.81 -14.90
CA GLU A 38 3.20 2.64 -14.67
C GLU A 38 2.17 1.88 -13.81
N ASP A 39 1.94 0.60 -14.09
CA ASP A 39 1.09 -0.27 -13.27
C ASP A 39 1.61 -0.38 -11.83
N CYS A 40 2.93 -0.53 -11.64
CA CYS A 40 3.55 -0.53 -10.32
C CYS A 40 3.30 0.78 -9.57
N ALA A 41 3.43 1.92 -10.25
CA ALA A 41 3.16 3.23 -9.66
C ALA A 41 1.69 3.39 -9.25
N ALA A 42 0.76 2.90 -10.07
CA ALA A 42 -0.66 2.90 -9.75
C ALA A 42 -0.99 2.03 -8.53
N LEU A 43 -0.41 0.83 -8.44
CA LEU A 43 -0.56 -0.06 -7.28
C LEU A 43 0.01 0.57 -5.99
N ALA A 44 1.19 1.18 -6.06
CA ALA A 44 1.80 1.87 -4.92
C ALA A 44 0.95 3.07 -4.45
N GLY A 45 0.34 3.81 -5.38
CA GLY A 45 -0.60 4.88 -5.07
C GLY A 45 -1.85 4.39 -4.33
N GLN A 46 -2.42 3.26 -4.78
CA GLN A 46 -3.57 2.63 -4.12
C GLN A 46 -3.22 2.18 -2.70
N ALA A 47 -2.09 1.50 -2.52
CA ALA A 47 -1.63 1.04 -1.21
C ALA A 47 -1.39 2.21 -0.25
N SER A 48 -0.82 3.30 -0.75
CA SER A 48 -0.58 4.52 0.04
C SER A 48 -1.89 5.18 0.49
N ALA A 49 -2.89 5.26 -0.40
CA ALA A 49 -4.20 5.82 -0.08
C ALA A 49 -4.93 4.97 0.98
N GLU A 50 -4.83 3.64 0.87
CA GLU A 50 -5.44 2.72 1.83
C GLU A 50 -4.74 2.77 3.20
N LEU A 51 -3.42 2.89 3.21
CA LEU A 51 -2.65 3.08 4.44
C LEU A 51 -3.01 4.39 5.14
N ASP A 52 -3.16 5.49 4.39
CA ASP A 52 -3.58 6.79 4.95
C ASP A 52 -5.01 6.71 5.53
N ARG A 53 -5.93 6.03 4.83
CA ARG A 53 -7.28 5.77 5.35
C ARG A 53 -7.23 5.05 6.69
N LEU A 54 -6.46 3.96 6.78
CA LEU A 54 -6.31 3.19 8.02
C LEU A 54 -5.65 3.98 9.14
N SER A 55 -4.64 4.79 8.81
CA SER A 55 -3.97 5.65 9.79
C SER A 55 -4.91 6.67 10.42
N ARG A 56 -5.93 7.14 9.69
CA ARG A 56 -6.94 8.09 10.21
C ARG A 56 -8.02 7.40 11.04
N GLU A 57 -8.34 6.15 10.70
CA GLU A 57 -9.34 5.35 11.41
C GLU A 57 -8.80 4.72 12.69
N THR A 58 -7.48 4.57 12.81
CA THR A 58 -6.81 4.09 14.02
C THR A 58 -6.75 5.23 15.04
N PRO A 59 -7.47 5.16 16.16
CA PRO A 59 -7.38 6.18 17.20
C PRO A 59 -5.95 6.19 17.74
N ALA A 60 -5.27 7.33 17.65
CA ALA A 60 -4.02 7.51 18.37
C ALA A 60 -4.32 7.39 19.87
N GLU A 61 -3.67 6.43 20.54
CA GLU A 61 -3.72 6.40 22.01
C GLU A 61 -3.12 7.72 22.52
N PRO A 62 -3.85 8.48 23.36
CA PRO A 62 -3.31 9.74 23.87
C PRO A 62 -1.98 9.46 24.58
N PRO A 63 -0.96 10.30 24.37
CA PRO A 63 0.34 10.07 25.01
C PRO A 63 0.15 9.96 26.53
N PRO A 64 0.87 9.03 27.20
CA PRO A 64 0.70 8.81 28.63
C PRO A 64 0.91 10.13 29.40
N GLY A 65 -0.07 10.48 30.24
CA GLY A 65 -0.09 11.74 31.01
C GLY A 65 -0.96 12.86 30.42
N GLN A 66 -1.64 12.63 29.30
CA GLN A 66 -2.69 13.52 28.79
C GLN A 66 -4.08 13.01 29.23
N ASP A 67 -4.39 13.10 30.53
CA ASP A 67 -5.78 12.95 30.97
C ASP A 67 -6.60 14.10 30.40
N THR A 68 -7.72 13.77 29.75
CA THR A 68 -8.70 14.77 29.30
C THR A 68 -9.19 15.51 30.53
N LEU A 69 -8.82 16.79 30.65
CA LEU A 69 -9.31 17.67 31.70
C LEU A 69 -10.83 17.83 31.51
N LEU A 70 -11.59 17.18 32.39
CA LEU A 70 -13.03 17.37 32.57
C LEU A 70 -13.35 18.79 33.04
#